data_AF-A0A357NB97-F1
#
_entry.id   AF-A0A357NB97-F1
#
_cell.length_a   1.000
_cell.length_b   1.000
_cell.length_c   1.000
_cell.angle_alpha   90.00
_cell.angle_beta   90.00
_cell.angle_gamma   90.00
#
_symmetry.space_group_name_H-M   'P 1'
#
loop_
_entity.id
_entity.type
_entity.pdbx_description
1 polymer ?
#
loop_
_entity_poly.entity_id
_entity_poly.type
_entity_poly.pdbx_seq_one_letter_code
_entity_poly.pdbx_strand_id
1 'polypeptide(L)'
;MLSPGPAARSNGPSAQVSRPAGSGAPPITVAVVGHAYNIHDTYLSLDIISCLRKMGVNVLTSEMMRRDDITRAVSHLPKQLFWTFCQRIMGTACHYLNNCQQAVDGIINIAAFGCGPDSLVGEMLAKETRRRGQMPFMLLTIDEHTGEAGLLTRIEAFIDMIRWRRQRNACDLSPYGGLGSNI
;
A
#
# COMPACT_ATOMS: atom_id res chain seq x y z
N MET A 1 -53.43 3.32 -5.63
CA MET A 1 -52.60 2.17 -6.08
C MET A 1 -51.71 2.73 -7.19
N LEU A 2 -50.42 2.97 -7.02
CA LEU A 2 -49.35 2.10 -6.53
C LEU A 2 -48.37 2.87 -5.62
N SER A 3 -47.94 2.24 -4.54
CA SER A 3 -46.81 2.68 -3.71
C SER A 3 -45.47 2.36 -4.40
N PRO A 4 -44.42 3.18 -4.27
CA PRO A 4 -43.06 2.74 -4.60
C PRO A 4 -42.51 1.87 -3.46
N GLY A 5 -42.10 0.65 -3.79
CA GLY A 5 -41.49 -0.31 -2.85
C GLY A 5 -40.10 0.12 -2.35
N PRO A 6 -39.59 -0.50 -1.29
CA PRO A 6 -38.36 -0.07 -0.64
C PRO A 6 -37.12 -0.44 -1.47
N ALA A 7 -36.17 0.50 -1.53
CA ALA A 7 -34.88 0.35 -2.19
C ALA A 7 -34.11 -0.86 -1.66
N ALA A 8 -33.75 -1.76 -2.58
CA ALA A 8 -32.89 -2.91 -2.33
C ALA A 8 -31.52 -2.46 -1.80
N ARG A 9 -31.17 -2.89 -0.59
CA ARG A 9 -29.81 -2.77 -0.04
C ARG A 9 -28.91 -3.76 -0.79
N SER A 10 -28.12 -3.26 -1.74
CA SER A 10 -27.05 -4.06 -2.33
C SER A 10 -25.89 -4.15 -1.34
N ASN A 11 -25.86 -5.25 -0.59
CA ASN A 11 -24.65 -5.72 0.08
C ASN A 11 -23.59 -5.99 -1.00
N GLY A 12 -22.76 -4.99 -1.30
CA GLY A 12 -21.51 -5.20 -2.00
C GLY A 12 -20.62 -6.14 -1.18
N PRO A 13 -19.77 -6.97 -1.80
CA PRO A 13 -19.01 -7.98 -1.09
C PRO A 13 -18.05 -7.28 -0.14
N SER A 14 -18.36 -7.35 1.16
CA SER A 14 -17.39 -7.14 2.22
C SER A 14 -16.29 -8.16 1.96
N ALA A 15 -15.14 -7.70 1.47
CA ALA A 15 -13.95 -8.51 1.27
C ALA A 15 -13.58 -9.13 2.62
N GLN A 16 -14.03 -10.36 2.85
CA GLN A 16 -13.71 -11.10 4.06
C GLN A 16 -12.26 -11.52 3.95
N VAL A 17 -11.42 -10.75 4.64
CA VAL A 17 -10.02 -11.05 4.94
C VAL A 17 -9.99 -12.41 5.65
N SER A 18 -9.58 -13.47 4.95
CA SER A 18 -9.33 -14.78 5.56
C SER A 18 -8.08 -14.68 6.44
N ARG A 19 -8.28 -14.62 7.75
CA ARG A 19 -7.20 -14.57 8.75
C ARG A 19 -6.62 -15.97 8.95
N PRO A 20 -5.31 -16.21 8.71
CA PRO A 20 -4.69 -17.44 9.19
C PRO A 20 -4.60 -17.39 10.72
N ALA A 21 -5.01 -18.48 11.37
CA ALA A 21 -5.02 -18.63 12.81
C ALA A 21 -3.61 -18.92 13.33
N GLY A 22 -3.04 -17.99 14.11
CA GLY A 22 -1.77 -18.21 14.80
C GLY A 22 -1.22 -16.99 15.52
N SER A 23 -1.19 -17.05 16.86
CA SER A 23 -0.53 -16.15 17.84
C SER A 23 -1.11 -14.73 18.05
N GLY A 24 -1.18 -14.33 19.33
CA GLY A 24 -1.98 -13.23 19.91
C GLY A 24 -1.67 -11.77 19.52
N ALA A 25 -1.05 -11.49 18.38
CA ALA A 25 -0.91 -10.14 17.85
C ALA A 25 -1.60 -10.03 16.47
N PRO A 26 -2.16 -8.87 16.07
CA PRO A 26 -2.73 -8.73 14.73
C PRO A 26 -1.62 -9.00 13.70
N PRO A 27 -1.87 -9.71 12.59
CA PRO A 27 -0.86 -9.89 11.55
C PRO A 27 -0.45 -8.51 10.99
N ILE A 28 0.82 -8.39 10.57
CA ILE A 28 1.31 -7.17 9.91
C ILE A 28 0.55 -7.03 8.60
N THR A 29 0.05 -5.83 8.30
CA THR A 29 -0.65 -5.55 7.06
C THR A 29 0.15 -4.57 6.22
N VAL A 30 0.44 -4.93 4.97
CA VAL A 30 1.16 -4.08 4.02
C VAL A 30 0.30 -3.79 2.82
N ALA A 31 0.24 -2.52 2.42
CA ALA A 31 -0.41 -2.10 1.20
C ALA A 31 0.58 -2.18 0.04
N VAL A 32 0.26 -2.98 -0.97
CA VAL A 32 1.00 -3.10 -2.22
C VAL A 32 0.26 -2.31 -3.29
N VAL A 33 0.88 -1.23 -3.75
CA VAL A 33 0.37 -0.34 -4.79
C VAL A 33 1.29 -0.41 -6.01
N GLY A 34 0.77 -0.16 -7.20
CA GLY A 34 1.49 -0.43 -8.45
C GLY A 34 0.53 -0.84 -9.56
N HIS A 35 1.07 -1.01 -10.77
CA HIS A 35 0.25 -1.40 -11.90
C HIS A 35 -0.24 -2.83 -11.73
N ALA A 36 -1.44 -3.14 -12.24
CA ALA A 36 -2.00 -4.48 -12.13
C ALA A 36 -1.05 -5.54 -12.71
N TYR A 37 -0.34 -5.22 -13.80
CA TYR A 37 0.68 -6.09 -14.38
C TYR A 37 1.92 -6.23 -13.47
N ASN A 38 2.35 -5.18 -12.78
CA ASN A 38 3.46 -5.26 -11.82
C ASN A 38 3.10 -6.06 -10.55
N ILE A 39 1.82 -6.13 -10.20
CA ILE A 39 1.34 -6.76 -8.96
C ILE A 39 0.97 -8.23 -9.18
N HIS A 40 0.34 -8.56 -10.32
CA HIS A 40 -0.28 -9.87 -10.54
C HIS A 40 0.45 -10.76 -11.54
N ASP A 41 1.41 -10.23 -12.30
CA ASP A 41 2.16 -11.06 -13.24
C ASP A 41 3.19 -11.88 -12.46
N THR A 42 2.97 -13.19 -12.34
CA THR A 42 3.85 -14.10 -11.58
C THR A 42 5.29 -14.14 -12.12
N TYR A 43 5.50 -13.92 -13.43
CA TYR A 43 6.84 -13.95 -14.03
C TYR A 43 7.59 -12.64 -13.80
N LEU A 44 6.90 -11.50 -13.93
CA LEU A 44 7.51 -10.18 -13.73
C LEU A 44 7.61 -9.81 -12.24
N SER A 45 6.61 -10.16 -11.44
CA SER A 45 6.56 -9.82 -10.01
C SER A 45 7.18 -10.87 -9.11
N LEU A 46 7.70 -11.98 -9.65
CA LEU A 46 8.36 -13.05 -8.87
C LEU A 46 7.51 -13.53 -7.69
N ASP A 47 6.19 -13.45 -7.84
CA ASP A 47 5.22 -13.88 -6.84
C ASP A 47 5.37 -13.17 -5.47
N ILE A 48 5.70 -11.86 -5.47
CA ILE A 48 5.85 -11.03 -4.26
C ILE A 48 4.68 -11.20 -3.28
N ILE A 49 3.44 -11.29 -3.78
CA ILE A 49 2.25 -11.48 -2.93
C ILE A 49 2.34 -12.82 -2.18
N SER A 50 2.74 -13.88 -2.87
CA SER A 50 2.94 -15.21 -2.29
C SER A 50 4.07 -15.19 -1.26
N CYS A 51 5.18 -14.49 -1.53
CA CYS A 51 6.26 -14.28 -0.57
C CYS A 51 5.78 -13.59 0.71
N LEU A 52 5.09 -12.45 0.58
CA LEU A 52 4.54 -11.70 1.73
C LEU A 52 3.58 -12.56 2.55
N ARG A 53 2.71 -13.34 1.89
CA ARG A 53 1.79 -14.26 2.57
C ARG A 53 2.52 -15.38 3.31
N LYS A 54 3.57 -15.95 2.74
CA LYS A 54 4.43 -16.96 3.42
C LYS A 54 5.10 -16.39 4.67
N MET A 55 5.40 -15.09 4.68
CA MET A 55 5.93 -14.38 5.85
C MET A 55 4.87 -14.05 6.93
N GLY A 56 3.62 -14.45 6.73
CA GLY A 56 2.50 -14.15 7.64
C GLY A 56 2.01 -12.70 7.57
N VAL A 57 2.30 -12.00 6.47
CA VAL A 57 1.87 -10.61 6.23
C VAL A 57 0.56 -10.62 5.45
N ASN A 58 -0.39 -9.80 5.89
CA ASN A 58 -1.62 -9.52 5.17
C ASN A 58 -1.35 -8.48 4.07
N VAL A 59 -1.82 -8.74 2.85
CA VAL A 59 -1.54 -7.88 1.68
C VAL A 59 -2.82 -7.21 1.23
N LEU A 60 -2.83 -5.88 1.23
CA LEU A 60 -3.89 -5.07 0.63
C LEU A 60 -3.42 -4.52 -0.70
N THR A 61 -4.23 -4.61 -1.75
CA THR A 61 -3.87 -4.05 -3.06
C THR A 61 -4.72 -2.85 -3.41
N SER A 62 -4.24 -2.02 -4.35
CA SER A 62 -4.98 -0.85 -4.86
C SER A 62 -6.32 -1.19 -5.51
N GLU A 63 -6.56 -2.46 -5.86
CA GLU A 63 -7.80 -2.91 -6.52
C GLU A 63 -8.91 -3.23 -5.52
N MET A 64 -8.55 -3.44 -4.26
CA MET A 64 -9.51 -3.70 -3.19
C MET A 64 -10.25 -2.44 -2.73
N MET A 65 -9.80 -1.26 -3.19
CA MET A 65 -10.39 0.02 -2.82
C MET A 65 -11.52 0.45 -3.75
N ARG A 66 -12.57 1.03 -3.16
CA ARG A 66 -13.68 1.60 -3.93
C ARG A 66 -13.23 2.88 -4.63
N ARG A 67 -13.75 3.09 -5.85
CA ARG A 67 -13.43 4.28 -6.65
C ARG A 67 -13.73 5.58 -5.90
N ASP A 68 -14.84 5.63 -5.17
CA ASP A 68 -15.25 6.84 -4.44
C ASP A 68 -14.22 7.23 -3.35
N ASP A 69 -13.63 6.24 -2.67
CA ASP A 69 -12.61 6.47 -1.65
C ASP A 69 -11.31 6.98 -2.28
N ILE A 70 -10.95 6.45 -3.45
CA ILE A 70 -9.81 6.92 -4.24
C ILE A 70 -10.04 8.38 -4.67
N THR A 71 -11.19 8.69 -5.26
CA THR A 71 -11.48 10.06 -5.73
C THR A 71 -11.47 11.07 -4.58
N ARG A 72 -12.04 10.72 -3.41
CA ARG A 72 -11.97 11.55 -2.20
C ARG A 72 -10.55 11.72 -1.67
N ALA A 73 -9.73 10.67 -1.73
CA ALA A 73 -8.35 10.76 -1.27
C ALA A 73 -7.48 11.65 -2.18
N VAL A 74 -7.74 11.63 -3.50
CA VAL A 74 -6.98 12.42 -4.49
C VAL A 74 -7.46 13.87 -4.59
N SER A 75 -8.69 14.20 -4.17
CA SER A 75 -9.20 15.58 -4.25
C SER A 75 -8.41 16.60 -3.44
N HIS A 76 -7.61 16.15 -2.47
CA HIS A 76 -6.72 17.01 -1.68
C HIS A 76 -5.36 17.27 -2.34
N LEU A 77 -5.04 16.62 -3.47
CA LEU A 77 -3.78 16.84 -4.15
C LEU A 77 -3.78 18.19 -4.89
N PRO A 78 -2.64 18.92 -4.86
CA PRO A 78 -2.52 20.22 -5.54
C PRO A 78 -2.53 20.11 -7.08
N LYS A 79 -2.29 18.91 -7.63
CA LYS A 79 -2.32 18.64 -9.07
C LYS A 79 -3.24 17.45 -9.33
N GLN A 80 -4.18 17.63 -10.24
CA GLN A 80 -4.99 16.51 -10.73
C GLN A 80 -4.10 15.55 -11.52
N LEU A 81 -4.10 14.30 -11.12
CA LEU A 81 -3.43 13.24 -11.85
C LEU A 81 -4.29 12.92 -13.08
N PHE A 82 -3.77 13.17 -14.28
CA PHE A 82 -4.55 12.97 -15.51
C PHE A 82 -4.93 11.50 -15.73
N TRP A 83 -4.04 10.58 -15.36
CA TRP A 83 -4.22 9.15 -15.58
C TRP A 83 -4.96 8.50 -14.40
N THR A 84 -6.05 7.79 -14.72
CA THR A 84 -6.87 7.03 -13.75
C THR A 84 -6.03 6.09 -12.89
N PHE A 85 -4.97 5.54 -13.45
CA PHE A 85 -4.08 4.65 -12.74
C PHE A 85 -3.23 5.37 -11.69
N CYS A 86 -2.65 6.52 -12.03
CA CYS A 86 -1.91 7.35 -11.09
C CYS A 86 -2.83 7.81 -9.94
N GLN A 87 -4.07 8.21 -10.27
CA GLN A 87 -5.10 8.49 -9.27
C GLN A 87 -5.34 7.29 -8.36
N ARG A 88 -5.39 6.07 -8.91
CA ARG A 88 -5.59 4.84 -8.13
C ARG A 88 -4.45 4.56 -7.16
N ILE A 89 -3.19 4.58 -7.60
CA ILE A 89 -2.03 4.41 -6.69
C ILE A 89 -2.08 5.48 -5.60
N MET A 90 -2.13 6.76 -6.01
CA MET A 90 -1.97 7.87 -5.11
C MET A 90 -3.14 7.97 -4.13
N GLY A 91 -4.37 7.80 -4.62
CA GLY A 91 -5.57 7.80 -3.79
C GLY A 91 -5.59 6.65 -2.80
N THR A 92 -5.16 5.45 -3.22
CA THR A 92 -5.04 4.30 -2.31
C THR A 92 -4.05 4.61 -1.18
N ALA A 93 -2.87 5.09 -1.55
CA ALA A 93 -1.84 5.36 -0.58
C ALA A 93 -2.20 6.55 0.33
N CYS A 94 -2.74 7.64 -0.21
CA CYS A 94 -3.25 8.77 0.56
C CYS A 94 -4.39 8.37 1.50
N HIS A 95 -5.29 7.47 1.08
CA HIS A 95 -6.35 6.96 1.94
C HIS A 95 -5.77 6.21 3.15
N TYR A 96 -4.81 5.31 2.94
CA TYR A 96 -4.15 4.61 4.05
C TYR A 96 -3.30 5.55 4.91
N LEU A 97 -2.72 6.61 4.33
CA LEU A 97 -1.99 7.63 5.07
C LEU A 97 -2.91 8.55 5.89
N ASN A 98 -4.12 8.86 5.41
CA ASN A 98 -5.10 9.69 6.11
C ASN A 98 -5.81 8.92 7.22
N ASN A 99 -6.16 7.66 6.95
CA ASN A 99 -6.92 6.83 7.86
C ASN A 99 -5.96 6.08 8.78
N CYS A 100 -5.40 6.79 9.76
CA CYS A 100 -4.49 6.26 10.80
C CYS A 100 -5.12 5.19 11.72
N GLN A 101 -6.35 4.76 11.46
CA GLN A 101 -6.95 3.59 12.13
C GLN A 101 -6.31 2.29 11.62
N GLN A 102 -5.04 2.06 12.00
CA GLN A 102 -4.37 0.76 12.20
C GLN A 102 -4.58 -0.37 11.17
N ALA A 103 -5.00 -0.06 9.95
CA ALA A 103 -5.26 -1.06 8.94
C ALA A 103 -4.00 -1.45 8.17
N VAL A 104 -2.99 -0.59 8.12
CA VAL A 104 -1.77 -0.78 7.33
C VAL A 104 -0.54 -0.32 8.12
N ASP A 105 0.48 -1.16 8.16
CA ASP A 105 1.75 -0.94 8.84
C ASP A 105 2.88 -0.46 7.89
N GLY A 106 2.65 -0.51 6.58
CA GLY A 106 3.59 0.01 5.57
C GLY A 106 3.06 -0.06 4.14
N ILE A 107 3.67 0.71 3.24
CA ILE A 107 3.31 0.78 1.82
C ILE A 107 4.50 0.35 0.95
N ILE A 108 4.26 -0.54 0.00
CA ILE A 108 5.20 -0.93 -1.07
C ILE A 108 4.62 -0.47 -2.39
N ASN A 109 5.32 0.39 -3.12
CA ASN A 109 4.98 0.75 -4.50
C ASN A 109 5.83 -0.05 -5.48
N ILE A 110 5.20 -0.81 -6.36
CA ILE A 110 5.85 -1.60 -7.40
C ILE A 110 5.75 -0.87 -8.74
N ALA A 111 6.91 -0.52 -9.28
CA ALA A 111 7.08 0.15 -10.57
C ALA A 111 7.90 -0.74 -11.51
N ALA A 112 7.67 -0.61 -12.81
CA ALA A 112 8.54 -1.21 -13.82
C ALA A 112 9.66 -0.24 -14.21
N PHE A 113 10.86 -0.76 -14.47
CA PHE A 113 11.96 0.05 -14.99
C PHE A 113 11.56 0.71 -16.32
N GLY A 114 11.94 1.97 -16.49
CA GLY A 114 11.58 2.75 -17.68
C GLY A 114 10.12 3.23 -17.75
N CYS A 115 9.28 2.93 -16.75
CA CYS A 115 7.92 3.45 -16.71
C CYS A 115 7.91 4.91 -16.20
N GLY A 116 7.85 5.86 -17.14
CA GLY A 116 7.76 7.30 -16.85
C GLY A 116 6.64 7.70 -15.88
N PRO A 117 5.36 7.30 -16.11
CA PRO A 117 4.27 7.66 -15.21
C PRO A 117 4.43 7.06 -13.80
N ASP A 118 4.97 5.85 -13.66
CA ASP A 118 5.24 5.24 -12.35
C ASP A 118 6.33 5.96 -11.58
N SER A 119 7.37 6.41 -12.28
CA SER A 119 8.48 7.15 -11.67
C SER A 119 7.98 8.45 -11.06
N LEU A 120 7.10 9.17 -11.77
CA LEU A 120 6.46 10.38 -11.25
C LEU A 120 5.56 10.10 -10.05
N VAL A 121 4.69 9.09 -10.13
CA VAL A 121 3.77 8.74 -9.03
C VAL A 121 4.53 8.25 -7.81
N GLY A 122 5.54 7.40 -8.00
CA GLY A 122 6.39 6.89 -6.94
C GLY A 122 7.11 8.02 -6.19
N GLU A 123 7.62 9.02 -6.91
CA GLU A 123 8.24 10.20 -6.29
C GLU A 123 7.22 11.05 -5.52
N MET A 124 6.04 11.30 -6.10
CA MET A 124 4.96 12.03 -5.42
C MET A 124 4.53 11.33 -4.13
N LEU A 125 4.41 10.00 -4.18
CA LEU A 125 4.02 9.20 -3.03
C LEU A 125 5.12 9.17 -1.95
N ALA A 126 6.39 9.05 -2.35
CA ALA A 126 7.52 9.14 -1.43
C ALA A 126 7.53 10.49 -0.70
N LYS A 127 7.31 11.60 -1.43
CA LYS A 127 7.21 12.94 -0.85
C LYS A 127 6.05 13.06 0.12
N GLU A 128 4.87 12.58 -0.26
CA GLU A 128 3.67 12.66 0.57
C GLU A 128 3.80 11.82 1.85
N THR A 129 4.41 10.65 1.76
CA THR A 129 4.66 9.78 2.93
C THR A 129 5.69 10.40 3.86
N ARG A 130 6.77 10.98 3.32
CA ARG A 130 7.78 11.72 4.10
C ARG A 130 7.19 12.92 4.83
N ARG A 131 6.34 13.70 4.17
CA ARG A 131 5.66 14.86 4.78
C ARG A 131 4.81 14.48 6.00
N ARG A 132 4.22 13.28 5.96
CA ARG A 132 3.36 12.77 7.03
C ARG A 132 4.14 11.99 8.09
N GLY A 133 5.38 11.60 7.81
CA GLY A 133 6.40 11.17 8.77
C GLY A 133 6.18 9.83 9.48
N GLN A 134 4.99 9.23 9.38
CA GLN A 134 4.59 8.13 10.29
C GLN A 134 4.69 6.74 9.68
N MET A 135 4.48 6.58 8.37
CA MET A 135 4.36 5.26 7.75
C MET A 135 5.60 4.87 6.92
N PRO A 136 6.15 3.65 7.09
CA PRO A 136 7.17 3.10 6.22
C PRO A 136 6.71 3.01 4.76
N PHE A 137 7.56 3.45 3.83
CA PHE A 137 7.31 3.36 2.39
C PHE A 137 8.55 2.84 1.66
N MET A 138 8.32 1.91 0.73
CA MET A 138 9.34 1.38 -0.18
C MET A 138 8.89 1.51 -1.64
N LEU A 139 9.75 2.08 -2.48
CA LEU A 139 9.64 1.97 -3.94
C LEU A 139 10.46 0.77 -4.41
N LEU A 140 9.79 -0.18 -5.05
CA LEU A 140 10.35 -1.38 -5.61
C LEU A 140 10.27 -1.29 -7.13
N THR A 141 11.41 -1.23 -7.79
CA THR A 141 11.48 -1.21 -9.25
C THR A 141 11.82 -2.62 -9.75
N ILE A 142 10.97 -3.16 -10.61
CA ILE A 142 11.19 -4.43 -11.30
C ILE A 142 11.93 -4.12 -12.60
N ASP A 143 13.01 -4.86 -12.84
CA ASP A 143 13.79 -4.83 -14.08
C ASP A 143 14.07 -6.29 -14.48
N GLU A 144 14.13 -6.56 -15.78
CA GLU A 144 14.45 -7.90 -16.33
C GLU A 144 15.82 -8.40 -15.85
N HIS A 145 16.74 -7.47 -15.57
CA HIS A 145 18.05 -7.76 -15.01
C HIS A 145 18.08 -7.80 -13.47
N THR A 146 16.99 -7.46 -12.78
CA THR A 146 16.95 -7.53 -11.31
C THR A 146 16.79 -8.98 -10.88
N GLY A 147 17.84 -9.54 -10.28
CA GLY A 147 17.81 -10.88 -9.72
C GLY A 147 16.77 -11.02 -8.60
N GLU A 148 16.00 -12.11 -8.66
CA GLU A 148 14.92 -12.44 -7.71
C GLU A 148 15.36 -12.38 -6.24
N ALA A 149 16.53 -12.94 -5.94
CA ALA A 149 17.09 -12.94 -4.59
C ALA A 149 17.30 -11.52 -4.02
N GLY A 150 17.67 -10.56 -4.86
CA GLY A 150 17.86 -9.16 -4.44
C GLY A 150 16.53 -8.48 -4.10
N LEU A 151 15.46 -8.83 -4.82
CA LEU A 151 14.12 -8.32 -4.56
C LEU A 151 13.55 -8.85 -3.24
N LEU A 152 13.67 -10.16 -3.04
CA LEU A 152 13.21 -10.85 -1.84
C LEU A 152 13.91 -10.31 -0.60
N THR A 153 15.24 -10.18 -0.63
CA THR A 153 16.02 -9.65 0.50
C THR A 153 15.56 -8.24 0.90
N ARG A 154 15.21 -7.38 -0.07
CA ARG A 154 14.71 -6.02 0.21
C ARG A 154 13.33 -6.06 0.86
N ILE A 155 12.44 -6.94 0.39
CA ILE A 155 11.11 -7.13 0.97
C ILE A 155 11.23 -7.68 2.39
N GLU A 156 12.09 -8.67 2.60
CA GLU A 156 12.36 -9.24 3.92
C GLU A 156 12.84 -8.17 4.91
N ALA A 157 13.86 -7.40 4.52
CA ALA A 157 14.36 -6.29 5.33
C ALA A 157 13.28 -5.23 5.63
N PHE A 158 12.38 -4.96 4.69
CA PHE A 158 11.27 -4.02 4.89
C PHE A 158 10.26 -4.53 5.93
N ILE A 159 9.86 -5.79 5.83
CA ILE A 159 8.96 -6.40 6.81
C ILE A 159 9.60 -6.47 8.19
N ASP A 160 10.89 -6.80 8.27
CA ASP A 160 11.62 -6.85 9.54
C ASP A 160 11.73 -5.47 10.19
N MET A 161 11.94 -4.40 9.40
CA MET A 161 11.86 -3.03 9.89
C MET A 161 10.48 -2.69 10.49
N ILE A 162 9.39 -3.12 9.84
CA ILE A 162 8.02 -2.91 10.35
C ILE A 162 7.80 -3.69 11.65
N ARG A 163 8.21 -4.96 11.70
CA ARG A 163 8.16 -5.81 12.91
C ARG A 163 8.86 -5.13 14.08
N TRP A 164 10.06 -4.62 13.83
CA TRP A 164 10.88 -3.95 14.82
C TRP A 164 10.25 -2.67 15.36
N ARG A 165 9.66 -1.83 14.50
CA ARG A 165 8.90 -0.64 14.94
C ARG A 165 7.73 -1.00 15.85
N ARG A 166 7.00 -2.06 15.50
CA ARG A 166 5.84 -2.52 16.26
C ARG A 166 6.23 -3.02 17.65
N GLN A 167 7.33 -3.76 17.76
CA GLN A 167 7.83 -4.25 19.05
C GLN A 167 8.29 -3.13 19.99
N ARG A 168 8.77 -2.00 19.43
CA ARG A 168 9.30 -0.88 20.22
C ARG A 168 8.30 0.25 20.46
N ASN A 169 7.03 0.10 20.05
CA ASN A 169 6.04 1.18 20.01
C ASN A 169 6.59 2.49 19.42
N ALA A 170 7.51 2.37 18.46
CA ALA A 170 8.34 3.47 18.00
C ALA A 170 7.62 4.30 16.91
N CYS A 171 6.37 4.69 17.16
CA CYS A 171 5.64 5.60 16.27
C CYS A 171 6.35 6.95 16.13
N ASP A 172 7.14 7.36 17.13
CA ASP A 172 7.95 8.59 17.12
C ASP A 172 9.24 8.50 16.31
N LEU A 173 9.68 7.30 15.92
CA LEU A 173 10.85 7.15 15.06
C LEU A 173 10.40 7.26 13.61
N SER A 174 10.73 8.37 12.95
CA SER A 174 10.52 8.50 11.51
C SER A 174 11.29 7.39 10.77
N PRO A 175 10.66 6.66 9.83
CA PRO A 175 11.37 5.66 9.03
C PRO A 175 12.45 6.28 8.12
N TYR A 176 12.47 7.61 8.03
CA TYR A 176 13.40 8.39 7.22
C TYR A 176 14.59 8.96 8.00
N GLY A 177 14.80 8.55 9.25
CA GLY A 177 15.98 8.92 10.05
C GLY A 177 15.98 10.36 10.57
N GLY A 178 14.85 11.06 10.51
CA GLY A 178 14.70 12.37 11.15
C GLY A 178 14.40 12.21 12.64
N LEU A 179 15.26 12.77 13.50
CA LEU A 179 14.94 13.06 14.89
C LEU A 179 13.62 13.86 14.90
N GLY A 180 12.63 13.37 15.66
CA GLY A 180 11.38 14.08 15.88
C GLY A 180 11.69 15.52 16.33
N SER A 181 11.28 16.48 15.53
CA SER A 181 11.28 17.88 15.91
C SER A 181 10.22 18.06 16.99
N ASN A 182 10.63 17.89 18.25
CA ASN A 182 10.01 18.55 19.39
C ASN A 182 10.46 20.02 19.35
N ILE A 183 9.71 20.87 18.65
CA ILE A 183 9.58 22.32 18.92
C ILE A 183 8.16 22.74 18.53
#